data_AF-A0A8S2V3Y2-F1
#
_entry.id   AF-A0A8S2V3Y2-F1
#
_cell.length_a   1.000
_cell.length_b   1.000
_cell.length_c   1.000
_cell.angle_alpha   90.00
_cell.angle_beta   90.00
_cell.angle_gamma   90.00
#
_symmetry.space_group_name_H-M   'P 1'
#
loop_
_entity.id
_entity.type
_entity.pdbx_description
1 polymer ?
#
loop_
_entity_poly.entity_id
_entity_poly.type
_entity_poly.pdbx_seq_one_letter_code
_entity_poly.pdbx_strand_id
1 'polypeptide(L)'
;MYDYYNLGHLCAAEIARQTKIPVRTVRRPRKITLEDNRAIGQWIRRNNEVTAQKIGKKLQSNFDLTVFRWVAQRQLHRLGYENVLPRGTSMLTNE
;
A
#
# COMPACT_ATOMS: atom_id res chain seq x y z
N MET A 1 -15.85 5.09 13.83
CA MET A 1 -14.56 4.53 14.27
C MET A 1 -13.49 5.15 13.38
N TYR A 2 -12.52 5.89 13.92
CA TYR A 2 -11.51 6.58 13.11
C TYR A 2 -10.43 5.60 12.65
N ASP A 3 -10.19 5.53 11.34
CA ASP A 3 -9.09 4.75 10.76
C ASP A 3 -7.82 5.60 10.68
N TYR A 4 -7.10 5.66 11.80
CA TYR A 4 -5.90 6.50 11.93
C TYR A 4 -4.75 6.08 10.99
N TYR A 5 -4.78 4.88 10.41
CA TYR A 5 -3.78 4.50 9.40
C TYR A 5 -4.04 5.17 8.05
N ASN A 6 -5.29 5.50 7.74
CA ASN A 6 -5.67 6.26 6.54
C ASN A 6 -5.18 7.73 6.60
N LEU A 7 -4.86 8.22 7.81
CA LEU A 7 -4.27 9.55 8.05
C LEU A 7 -2.73 9.56 7.99
N GLY A 8 -2.12 8.42 7.64
CA GLY A 8 -0.66 8.31 7.46
C GLY A 8 0.11 7.94 8.72
N HIS A 9 -0.55 7.64 9.84
CA HIS A 9 0.14 7.19 11.05
C HIS A 9 0.70 5.77 10.90
N LEU A 10 1.96 5.59 11.33
CA LEU A 10 2.75 4.40 11.01
C LEU A 10 2.65 3.30 12.07
N CYS A 11 2.34 3.66 13.31
CA CYS A 11 2.27 2.70 14.39
C CYS A 11 1.23 3.08 15.44
N ALA A 12 0.71 2.04 16.11
CA ALA A 12 -0.26 2.20 17.18
C ALA A 12 0.27 3.09 18.33
N ALA A 13 1.58 3.08 18.58
CA ALA A 13 2.21 3.94 19.57
C ALA A 13 2.17 5.42 19.19
N GLU A 14 2.33 5.75 17.91
CA GLU A 14 2.25 7.13 17.41
C GLU A 14 0.81 7.66 17.48
N ILE A 15 -0.16 6.84 17.07
CA ILE A 15 -1.59 7.16 17.19
C ILE A 15 -1.95 7.41 18.65
N ALA A 16 -1.52 6.53 19.55
CA ALA A 16 -1.76 6.66 20.98
C ALA A 16 -1.14 7.95 21.56
N ARG A 17 0.07 8.31 21.12
CA ARG A 17 0.75 9.54 21.55
C ARG A 17 -0.02 10.80 21.15
N GLN A 18 -0.50 10.86 19.91
CA GLN A 18 -1.19 12.04 19.38
C GLN A 18 -2.63 12.16 19.89
N THR A 19 -3.35 11.05 19.96
CA THR A 19 -4.78 11.01 20.31
C THR A 19 -5.03 10.83 21.80
N LYS A 20 -4.00 10.50 22.58
CA LYS A 20 -4.08 10.09 24.01
C LYS A 20 -4.96 8.86 24.25
N ILE A 21 -5.26 8.08 23.20
CA ILE A 21 -5.97 6.80 23.30
C ILE A 21 -4.95 5.71 23.68
N PRO A 22 -5.26 4.79 24.61
CA PRO A 22 -4.36 3.68 24.94
C PRO A 22 -4.01 2.85 23.70
N VAL A 23 -2.74 2.42 23.57
CA VAL A 23 -2.25 1.61 22.45
C VAL A 23 -3.09 0.34 22.23
N ARG A 24 -3.56 -0.28 23.33
CA ARG A 24 -4.44 -1.47 23.28
C ARG A 24 -5.77 -1.23 22.56
N THR A 25 -6.23 0.00 22.54
CA THR A 25 -7.50 0.43 21.90
C THR A 25 -7.28 0.80 20.44
N VAL A 26 -6.04 1.05 20.03
CA VAL A 26 -5.72 1.34 18.63
C VAL A 26 -5.85 0.04 17.83
N ARG A 27 -6.81 0.01 16.91
CA ARG A 27 -7.03 -1.12 16.00
C ARG A 27 -5.75 -1.37 15.20
N ARG A 28 -5.42 -2.63 14.91
CA ARG A 28 -4.30 -2.95 14.02
C ARG A 28 -4.75 -2.79 12.56
N PRO A 29 -3.85 -2.35 11.66
CA PRO A 29 -4.19 -2.29 10.25
C PRO A 29 -4.49 -3.71 9.75
N ARG A 30 -5.48 -3.82 8.86
CA ARG A 30 -5.87 -5.10 8.25
C ARG A 30 -4.68 -5.69 7.50
N LYS A 31 -4.50 -7.00 7.59
CA LYS A 31 -3.48 -7.73 6.81
C LYS A 31 -3.93 -7.87 5.36
N ILE A 32 -2.97 -7.87 4.41
CA ILE A 32 -3.24 -8.21 3.02
C ILE A 32 -3.72 -9.66 2.95
N THR A 33 -4.91 -9.85 2.39
CA THR A 33 -5.59 -11.14 2.26
C THR A 33 -5.31 -11.80 0.90
N LEU A 34 -5.76 -13.04 0.73
CA LEU A 34 -5.63 -13.74 -0.55
C LEU A 34 -6.45 -13.06 -1.67
N GLU A 35 -7.61 -12.50 -1.34
CA GLU A 35 -8.45 -11.77 -2.29
C GLU A 35 -7.74 -10.52 -2.81
N ASP A 36 -7.12 -9.75 -1.91
CA ASP A 36 -6.32 -8.58 -2.28
C ASP A 36 -5.16 -9.00 -3.22
N ASN A 37 -4.50 -10.13 -2.94
CA ASN A 37 -3.44 -10.66 -3.80
C ASN A 37 -3.95 -11.02 -5.20
N ARG A 38 -5.16 -11.61 -5.32
CA ARG A 38 -5.77 -11.90 -6.62
C ARG A 38 -6.06 -10.61 -7.39
N ALA A 39 -6.59 -9.60 -6.73
CA ALA A 39 -6.86 -8.29 -7.34
C ALA A 39 -5.56 -7.61 -7.83
N ILE A 40 -4.51 -7.62 -6.99
CA ILE A 40 -3.18 -7.12 -7.35
C ILE A 40 -2.66 -7.82 -8.61
N GLY A 41 -2.72 -9.16 -8.65
CA GLY A 41 -2.31 -9.94 -9.81
C GLY A 41 -3.10 -9.60 -11.08
N GLN A 42 -4.41 -9.41 -10.97
CA GLN A 42 -5.24 -8.99 -12.11
C GLN A 42 -4.86 -7.58 -12.60
N TRP A 43 -4.56 -6.64 -11.71
CA TRP A 43 -4.15 -5.30 -12.11
C TRP A 43 -2.82 -5.29 -12.84
N ILE A 44 -1.86 -6.09 -12.39
CA ILE A 44 -0.54 -6.23 -13.04
C ILE A 44 -0.70 -6.90 -14.41
N ARG A 45 -1.56 -7.92 -14.53
CA ARG A 45 -1.83 -8.57 -15.82
C ARG A 45 -2.48 -7.62 -16.83
N ARG A 46 -3.37 -6.73 -16.38
CA ARG A 46 -4.05 -5.75 -17.24
C ARG A 46 -3.17 -4.55 -17.60
N ASN A 47 -2.21 -4.21 -16.75
CA ASN A 47 -1.28 -3.11 -16.97
C ASN A 47 0.04 -3.44 -16.27
N ASN A 48 1.05 -3.79 -17.08
CA ASN A 48 2.39 -4.16 -16.62
C ASN A 48 3.19 -2.96 -16.05
N GLU A 49 2.74 -1.72 -16.29
CA GLU A 49 3.40 -0.49 -15.83
C GLU A 49 2.90 0.01 -14.46
N VAL A 50 2.07 -0.78 -13.76
CA VAL A 50 1.52 -0.36 -12.48
C VAL A 50 2.58 -0.43 -11.40
N THR A 51 3.02 0.75 -10.94
CA THR A 51 3.98 0.86 -9.84
C THR A 51 3.39 0.44 -8.49
N ALA A 52 4.24 0.03 -7.54
CA ALA A 52 3.82 -0.34 -6.19
C ALA A 52 3.05 0.78 -5.46
N GLN A 53 3.35 2.05 -5.77
CA GLN A 53 2.60 3.19 -5.26
C GLN A 53 1.18 3.25 -5.83
N LYS A 54 1.00 3.01 -7.14
CA LYS A 54 -0.33 2.92 -7.76
C LYS A 54 -1.11 1.73 -7.20
N ILE A 55 -0.46 0.60 -6.92
CA ILE A 55 -1.10 -0.56 -6.27
C ILE A 55 -1.60 -0.20 -4.88
N GLY A 56 -0.78 0.47 -4.06
CA GLY A 56 -1.21 0.94 -2.74
C GLY A 56 -2.43 1.87 -2.81
N LYS A 57 -2.44 2.81 -3.76
CA LYS A 57 -3.62 3.66 -4.02
C LYS A 57 -4.84 2.86 -4.46
N LYS A 58 -4.69 1.87 -5.34
CA LYS A 58 -5.80 1.01 -5.77
C LYS A 58 -6.35 0.15 -4.63
N LEU A 59 -5.50 -0.37 -3.75
CA LEU A 59 -5.93 -1.11 -2.55
C LEU A 59 -6.72 -0.22 -1.61
N GLN A 60 -6.29 1.03 -1.43
CA GLN A 60 -7.03 2.01 -0.65
C GLN A 60 -8.40 2.30 -1.28
N SER A 61 -8.46 2.58 -2.59
CA SER A 61 -9.73 2.91 -3.26
C SER A 61 -10.72 1.75 -3.38
N ASN A 62 -10.25 0.51 -3.56
CA ASN A 62 -11.14 -0.64 -3.80
C ASN A 62 -11.47 -1.43 -2.52
N PHE A 63 -10.57 -1.45 -1.54
CA PHE A 63 -10.66 -2.33 -0.37
C PHE A 63 -10.54 -1.60 0.97
N ASP A 64 -10.52 -0.25 0.96
CA ASP A 64 -10.25 0.61 2.13
C ASP A 64 -8.99 0.17 2.90
N LEU A 65 -7.99 -0.33 2.15
CA LEU A 65 -6.76 -0.85 2.70
C LEU A 65 -5.61 0.10 2.39
N THR A 66 -5.26 0.92 3.38
CA THR A 66 -4.06 1.77 3.28
C THR A 66 -2.79 0.94 3.40
N VAL A 67 -2.06 0.87 2.28
CA VAL A 67 -0.81 0.14 2.18
C VAL A 67 0.30 1.09 1.74
N PHE A 68 1.36 1.18 2.54
CA PHE A 68 2.56 1.93 2.16
C PHE A 68 3.26 1.28 0.96
N ARG A 69 3.95 2.10 0.16
CA ARG A 69 4.72 1.64 -1.01
C ARG A 69 5.63 0.45 -0.70
N TRP A 70 6.36 0.49 0.42
CA TRP A 70 7.30 -0.58 0.79
C TRP A 70 6.59 -1.89 1.17
N VAL A 71 5.38 -1.81 1.76
CA VAL A 71 4.56 -2.99 2.06
C VAL A 71 4.04 -3.60 0.77
N ALA A 72 3.53 -2.77 -0.15
CA ALA A 72 3.11 -3.21 -1.47
C ALA A 72 4.27 -3.84 -2.24
N GLN A 73 5.45 -3.22 -2.24
CA GLN A 73 6.66 -3.76 -2.88
C GLN A 73 7.10 -5.10 -2.27
N ARG A 74 7.13 -5.22 -0.94
CA ARG A 74 7.44 -6.48 -0.25
C ARG A 74 6.43 -7.57 -0.62
N GLN A 75 5.15 -7.22 -0.70
CA GLN A 75 4.10 -8.17 -1.08
C GLN A 75 4.24 -8.63 -2.53
N LEU A 76 4.58 -7.71 -3.44
CA LEU A 76 4.82 -8.02 -4.84
C LEU A 76 6.03 -8.95 -5.01
N HIS A 77 7.12 -8.68 -4.31
CA HIS A 77 8.28 -9.56 -4.27
C HIS A 77 7.92 -10.96 -3.73
N ARG A 78 7.09 -11.05 -2.69
CA ARG A 78 6.58 -12.34 -2.17
C ARG A 78 5.73 -13.10 -3.19
N LEU A 79 5.01 -12.40 -4.05
CA LEU A 79 4.19 -12.99 -5.12
C LEU A 79 5.00 -13.30 -6.39
N GLY A 80 6.32 -13.04 -6.41
CA GLY A 80 7.20 -13.29 -7.55
C GLY A 80 7.21 -12.16 -8.59
N TYR A 81 6.67 -10.98 -8.26
CA TYR A 81 6.74 -9.81 -9.14
C TYR A 81 8.01 -9.00 -8.83
N GLU A 82 9.14 -9.41 -9.42
CA GLU A 82 10.46 -8.79 -9.20
C GLU A 82 10.59 -7.39 -9.82
N ASN A 83 9.92 -7.14 -10.96
CA ASN A 83 10.06 -5.91 -11.74
C ASN A 83 8.78 -5.08 -11.75
N VAL A 84 8.46 -4.47 -10.62
CA VAL A 84 7.49 -3.38 -10.60
C VAL A 84 8.26 -2.12 -10.95
N LEU A 85 8.23 -1.77 -12.25
CA LEU A 85 9.08 -0.78 -12.92
C LEU A 85 9.48 0.43 -12.04
N PRO A 86 10.74 0.89 -12.12
CA PRO A 86 11.19 2.09 -11.43
C PRO A 86 10.31 3.28 -11.81
N ARG A 87 10.07 4.20 -10.86
CA ARG A 87 9.36 5.46 -11.10
C ARG A 87 10.01 6.12 -12.31
N GLY A 88 9.22 6.26 -13.38
CA GLY A 88 9.52 6.96 -14.63
C GLY A 88 10.98 7.31 -14.82
N THR A 89 11.71 6.52 -15.59
CA THR A 89 12.91 7.02 -16.24
C THR A 89 12.51 8.32 -16.94
N SER A 90 13.10 9.46 -16.55
CA SER A 90 12.90 10.71 -17.26
C SER A 90 13.37 10.46 -18.69
N MET A 91 12.44 10.31 -19.64
CA MET A 91 12.84 10.33 -21.04
C MET A 91 13.44 11.71 -21.28
N LEU A 92 14.67 11.75 -21.77
CA LEU A 92 15.31 12.97 -22.28
C LEU A 92 14.36 13.54 -23.33
N THR A 93 13.58 14.56 -22.95
CA THR A 93 12.96 15.46 -23.91
C THR A 93 14.10 16.23 -24.54
N ASN A 94 14.42 15.91 -25.80
CA ASN A 94 15.25 16.78 -26.61
C ASN A 94 14.54 18.13 -26.72
N GLU A 95 15.25 19.19 -26.33
CA GLU A 95 14.86 20.59 -26.51
C GLU A 95 14.73 20.98 -27.99
#